data_AF-A0A944SY34-F1
#
_entry.id   AF-A0A944SY34-F1
#
_cell.length_a   1.000
_cell.length_b   1.000
_cell.length_c   1.000
_cell.angle_alpha   90.00
_cell.angle_beta   90.00
_cell.angle_gamma   90.00
#
_symmetry.space_group_name_H-M   'P 1'
#
loop_
_entity.id
_entity.type
_entity.pdbx_description
1 polymer ?
#
loop_
_entity_poly.entity_id
_entity_poly.type
_entity_poly.pdbx_seq_one_letter_code
_entity_poly.pdbx_strand_id
1 'polypeptide(L)'
;MIKTKNNKNYIAYKFYCLIFLIFYLAISTTGYAEEVNKNQVLGKTAKARYAVEQAWEIYHDAALGGTLASPAIQTKLEMNLHKSRGLLAEAYDAEDSGDTKKLNQMIIEIMKIKNEVVTDSREQKKR
;
A
#
# COMPACT_ATOMS: atom_id res chain seq x y z
N MET A 1 11.52 -63.53 -13.73
CA MET A 1 11.15 -62.52 -14.75
C MET A 1 10.65 -61.28 -14.02
N ILE A 2 11.35 -60.15 -14.17
CA ILE A 2 11.21 -58.94 -13.33
C ILE A 2 9.87 -58.25 -13.60
N LYS A 3 9.10 -58.01 -12.53
CA LYS A 3 7.79 -57.34 -12.56
C LYS A 3 8.00 -55.83 -12.77
N THR A 4 7.91 -55.36 -14.00
CA THR A 4 8.02 -53.94 -14.39
C THR A 4 6.78 -53.16 -13.90
N LYS A 5 6.86 -52.67 -12.66
CA LYS A 5 5.77 -51.96 -11.97
C LYS A 5 5.79 -50.46 -12.29
N ASN A 6 4.68 -49.97 -12.86
CA ASN A 6 4.12 -48.60 -12.75
C ASN A 6 5.05 -47.37 -12.95
N ASN A 7 5.95 -47.39 -13.93
CA ASN A 7 6.81 -46.23 -14.19
C ASN A 7 6.05 -45.02 -14.82
N LYS A 8 4.95 -45.25 -15.54
CA LYS A 8 4.15 -44.18 -16.18
C LYS A 8 3.48 -43.23 -15.17
N ASN A 9 2.91 -43.78 -14.09
CA ASN A 9 2.20 -42.99 -13.08
C ASN A 9 3.16 -42.13 -12.26
N TYR A 10 4.40 -42.60 -12.07
CA TYR A 10 5.46 -41.86 -11.39
C TYR A 10 5.96 -40.67 -12.22
N ILE A 11 6.09 -40.86 -13.54
CA ILE A 11 6.47 -39.78 -14.47
C ILE A 11 5.37 -38.72 -14.55
N ALA A 12 4.10 -39.14 -14.63
CA ALA A 12 2.96 -38.22 -14.62
C ALA A 12 2.89 -37.40 -13.32
N TYR A 13 3.06 -38.05 -12.16
CA TYR A 13 3.08 -37.35 -10.87
C TYR A 13 4.21 -36.32 -10.77
N LYS A 14 5.42 -36.65 -11.24
CA LYS A 14 6.52 -35.69 -11.30
C LYS A 14 6.21 -34.49 -12.19
N PHE A 15 5.56 -34.71 -13.33
CA PHE A 15 5.11 -33.63 -14.21
C PHE A 15 4.10 -32.71 -13.51
N TYR A 16 3.12 -33.27 -12.80
CA TYR A 16 2.17 -32.49 -12.02
C TYR A 16 2.83 -31.69 -10.90
N CYS A 17 3.80 -32.27 -10.16
CA CYS A 17 4.55 -31.54 -9.15
C CYS A 17 5.37 -30.39 -9.75
N LEU A 18 5.96 -30.59 -10.93
CA LEU A 18 6.78 -29.57 -11.60
C LEU A 18 5.92 -28.41 -12.10
N ILE A 19 4.74 -28.68 -12.65
CA ILE A 19 3.74 -27.67 -13.03
C ILE A 19 3.26 -26.90 -11.80
N PHE A 20 2.97 -27.60 -10.69
CA PHE A 20 2.51 -26.97 -9.46
C PHE A 20 3.59 -26.05 -8.84
N LEU A 21 4.86 -26.47 -8.92
CA LEU A 21 6.00 -25.65 -8.46
C LEU A 21 6.15 -24.38 -9.29
N ILE A 22 6.00 -24.47 -10.63
CA ILE A 22 6.03 -23.30 -11.52
C ILE A 22 4.87 -22.35 -11.21
N PHE A 23 3.66 -22.89 -10.99
CA PHE A 23 2.50 -22.08 -10.60
C PHE A 23 2.72 -21.37 -9.26
N TYR A 24 3.28 -22.06 -8.26
CA TYR A 24 3.59 -21.50 -6.95
C TYR A 24 4.63 -20.38 -7.03
N LEU A 25 5.66 -20.55 -7.87
CA LEU A 25 6.66 -19.51 -8.14
C LEU A 25 6.07 -18.30 -8.88
N ALA A 26 5.18 -18.51 -9.85
CA ALA A 26 4.55 -17.43 -10.62
C ALA A 26 3.60 -16.55 -9.77
N ILE A 27 2.91 -17.14 -8.79
CA ILE A 27 2.07 -16.39 -7.84
C ILE A 27 2.94 -15.49 -6.94
N SER A 28 4.16 -15.89 -6.63
CA SER A 28 5.05 -15.14 -5.73
C SER A 28 5.67 -13.90 -6.39
N THR A 29 5.88 -13.90 -7.71
CA THR A 29 6.54 -12.80 -8.42
C THR A 29 5.59 -11.70 -8.89
N THR A 30 4.29 -12.02 -9.03
CA THR A 30 3.28 -11.07 -9.52
C THR A 30 2.83 -10.08 -8.44
N GLY A 31 2.78 -10.49 -7.16
CA GLY A 31 2.37 -9.59 -6.07
C GLY A 31 3.36 -8.48 -5.71
N TYR A 32 4.67 -8.68 -5.92
CA TYR A 32 5.71 -7.71 -5.52
C TYR A 32 6.15 -6.79 -6.67
N ALA A 33 6.10 -7.28 -7.92
CA ALA A 33 6.47 -6.48 -9.09
C ALA A 33 5.38 -5.45 -9.49
N GLU A 34 4.13 -5.69 -9.12
CA GLU A 34 2.99 -4.81 -9.43
C GLU A 34 3.03 -3.50 -8.62
N GLU A 35 3.47 -3.55 -7.37
CA GLU A 35 3.52 -2.39 -6.47
C GLU A 35 4.60 -1.36 -6.88
N VAL A 36 5.76 -1.84 -7.34
CA VAL A 36 6.87 -0.98 -7.80
C VAL A 36 6.55 -0.31 -9.14
N ASN A 37 5.88 -1.02 -10.06
CA ASN A 37 5.55 -0.50 -11.39
C ASN A 37 4.36 0.50 -11.35
N LYS A 38 3.39 0.30 -10.45
CA LYS A 38 2.27 1.23 -10.24
C LYS A 38 2.77 2.65 -9.98
N ASN A 39 3.79 2.84 -9.15
CA ASN A 39 4.30 4.17 -8.79
C ASN A 39 4.92 4.96 -9.97
N GLN A 40 5.34 4.28 -11.04
CA GLN A 40 5.90 4.90 -12.23
C GLN A 40 4.84 5.23 -13.29
N VAL A 41 3.70 4.52 -13.30
CA VAL A 41 2.60 4.67 -14.28
C VAL A 41 1.37 5.41 -13.71
N LEU A 42 1.23 5.50 -12.38
CA LEU A 42 0.07 6.14 -11.73
C LEU A 42 0.04 7.65 -11.96
N GLY A 43 -1.15 8.13 -12.32
CA GLY A 43 -1.49 9.56 -12.38
C GLY A 43 -1.25 10.27 -11.04
N LYS A 44 -1.16 11.59 -11.10
CA LYS A 44 -0.81 12.45 -9.96
C LYS A 44 -1.74 12.25 -8.76
N THR A 45 -3.05 12.19 -8.99
CA THR A 45 -4.05 11.93 -7.95
C THR A 45 -3.96 10.52 -7.37
N ALA A 46 -3.52 9.55 -8.16
CA ALA A 46 -3.38 8.18 -7.69
C ALA A 46 -2.16 8.00 -6.77
N LYS A 47 -1.07 8.75 -7.00
CA LYS A 47 0.03 8.89 -6.04
C LYS A 47 -0.42 9.55 -4.74
N ALA A 48 -1.25 10.58 -4.84
CA ALA A 48 -1.82 11.25 -3.67
C ALA A 48 -2.74 10.31 -2.86
N ARG A 49 -3.59 9.52 -3.53
CA ARG A 49 -4.41 8.48 -2.88
C ARG A 49 -3.55 7.51 -2.10
N TYR A 50 -2.52 6.95 -2.72
CA TYR A 50 -1.60 6.03 -2.05
C TYR A 50 -0.95 6.66 -0.82
N ALA A 51 -0.56 7.94 -0.90
CA ALA A 51 0.00 8.66 0.25
C ALA A 51 -1.02 8.82 1.40
N VAL A 52 -2.28 9.12 1.08
CA VAL A 52 -3.37 9.19 2.08
C VAL A 52 -3.58 7.82 2.74
N GLU A 53 -3.68 6.76 1.95
CA GLU A 53 -3.87 5.39 2.45
C GLU A 53 -2.69 4.97 3.35
N GLN A 54 -1.46 5.18 2.91
CA GLN A 54 -0.26 4.86 3.70
C GLN A 54 -0.24 5.60 5.04
N ALA A 55 -0.65 6.88 5.07
CA ALA A 55 -0.72 7.63 6.32
C ALA A 55 -1.77 7.06 7.28
N TRP A 56 -2.93 6.64 6.75
CA TRP A 56 -3.98 5.99 7.54
C TRP A 56 -3.53 4.64 8.12
N GLU A 57 -2.84 3.81 7.33
CA GLU A 57 -2.35 2.50 7.79
C GLU A 57 -1.33 2.66 8.93
N ILE A 58 -0.35 3.55 8.77
CA ILE A 58 0.68 3.78 9.80
C ILE A 58 0.06 4.33 11.10
N TYR A 59 -0.91 5.24 10.97
CA TYR A 59 -1.65 5.73 12.14
C TYR A 59 -2.45 4.63 12.83
N HIS A 60 -3.17 3.81 12.07
CA HIS A 60 -3.98 2.72 12.63
C HIS A 60 -3.13 1.70 13.38
N ASP A 61 -1.98 1.32 12.81
CA ASP A 61 -1.04 0.40 13.47
C ASP A 61 -0.57 0.96 14.83
N ALA A 62 -0.19 2.24 14.87
CA ALA A 62 0.22 2.90 16.11
C ALA A 62 -0.92 3.05 17.13
N ALA A 63 -2.14 3.36 16.66
CA ALA A 63 -3.33 3.50 17.50
C ALA A 63 -3.73 2.16 18.13
N LEU A 64 -3.77 1.08 17.34
CA LEU A 64 -4.07 -0.27 17.82
C LEU A 64 -2.98 -0.82 18.75
N GLY A 65 -1.71 -0.48 18.48
CA GLY A 65 -0.59 -0.80 19.36
C GLY A 65 -0.56 0.00 20.66
N GLY A 66 -1.39 1.05 20.79
CA GLY A 66 -1.37 1.97 21.93
C GLY A 66 -0.04 2.71 22.09
N THR A 67 0.71 2.88 20.98
CA THR A 67 2.06 3.45 20.99
C THR A 67 2.09 4.95 20.77
N LEU A 68 0.97 5.54 20.36
CA LEU A 68 0.83 6.99 20.17
C LEU A 68 1.20 7.76 21.45
N ALA A 69 1.96 8.83 21.26
CA ALA A 69 2.56 9.55 22.37
C ALA A 69 1.56 10.21 23.35
N SER A 70 0.39 10.66 22.87
CA SER A 70 -0.67 11.21 23.73
C SER A 70 -2.04 11.28 23.02
N PRO A 71 -3.15 11.41 23.78
CA PRO A 71 -4.47 11.68 23.20
C PRO A 71 -4.52 12.97 22.36
N ALA A 72 -3.77 14.01 22.74
CA ALA A 72 -3.71 15.26 21.97
C ALA A 72 -3.07 15.05 20.58
N ILE A 73 -2.02 14.22 20.52
CA ILE A 73 -1.39 13.82 19.25
C ILE A 73 -2.37 12.98 18.43
N GLN A 74 -3.07 12.03 19.05
CA GLN A 74 -4.09 11.23 18.37
C GLN A 74 -5.14 12.12 17.68
N THR A 75 -5.74 13.07 18.40
CA THR A 75 -6.74 13.99 17.83
C THR A 75 -6.17 14.83 16.67
N LYS A 76 -4.93 15.33 16.80
CA LYS A 76 -4.26 16.09 15.73
C LYS A 76 -4.08 15.21 14.49
N LEU A 77 -3.64 13.97 14.67
CA LEU A 77 -3.42 13.01 13.59
C LEU A 77 -4.72 12.66 12.86
N GLU A 78 -5.79 12.36 13.60
CA GLU A 78 -7.11 12.11 13.03
C GLU A 78 -7.62 13.30 12.20
N MET A 79 -7.48 14.53 12.73
CA MET A 79 -7.86 15.74 12.01
C MET A 79 -7.07 15.90 10.70
N ASN A 80 -5.75 15.70 10.76
CA ASN A 80 -4.87 15.76 9.59
C ASN A 80 -5.26 14.70 8.54
N LEU A 81 -5.55 13.49 8.98
CA LEU A 81 -5.95 12.37 8.13
C LEU A 81 -7.33 12.57 7.47
N HIS A 82 -8.27 13.22 8.15
CA HIS A 82 -9.53 13.64 7.53
C HIS A 82 -9.33 14.80 6.55
N LYS A 83 -8.48 15.78 6.89
CA LYS A 83 -8.12 16.88 5.99
C LYS A 83 -7.50 16.37 4.69
N SER A 84 -6.62 15.38 4.75
CA SER A 84 -5.99 14.82 3.54
C SER A 84 -6.98 14.12 2.62
N ARG A 85 -8.06 13.51 3.15
CA ARG A 85 -9.17 12.99 2.34
C ARG A 85 -9.95 14.09 1.63
N GLY A 86 -10.19 15.21 2.30
CA GLY A 86 -10.82 16.39 1.69
C GLY A 86 -9.96 16.95 0.54
N LEU A 87 -8.66 17.13 0.78
CA LEU A 87 -7.71 17.58 -0.25
C LEU A 87 -7.64 16.60 -1.44
N LEU A 88 -7.76 15.29 -1.19
CA LEU A 88 -7.77 14.29 -2.25
C LEU A 88 -9.02 14.41 -3.13
N ALA A 89 -10.18 14.69 -2.54
CA ALA A 89 -11.40 14.98 -3.32
C ALA A 89 -11.22 16.23 -4.18
N GLU A 90 -10.68 17.32 -3.61
CA GLU A 90 -10.38 18.54 -4.37
C GLU A 90 -9.33 18.32 -5.48
N ALA A 91 -8.39 17.40 -5.26
CA ALA A 91 -7.40 17.02 -6.27
C ALA A 91 -8.06 16.29 -7.44
N TYR A 92 -9.07 15.43 -7.20
CA TYR A 92 -9.85 14.82 -8.28
C TYR A 92 -10.62 15.87 -9.08
N ASP A 93 -11.29 16.80 -8.42
CA ASP A 93 -12.01 17.88 -9.10
C ASP A 93 -11.07 18.76 -9.94
N ALA A 94 -9.86 19.03 -9.42
CA ALA A 94 -8.84 19.81 -10.13
C ALA A 94 -8.25 19.04 -11.33
N GLU A 95 -8.09 17.73 -11.21
CA GLU A 95 -7.63 16.87 -12.32
C GLU A 95 -8.69 16.82 -13.43
N ASP A 96 -9.96 16.63 -13.07
CA ASP A 96 -11.07 16.53 -14.02
C ASP A 96 -11.34 17.86 -14.75
N SER A 97 -11.17 18.99 -14.05
CA SER A 97 -11.28 20.34 -14.63
C SER A 97 -10.01 20.80 -15.37
N GLY A 98 -8.92 20.04 -15.32
CA GLY A 98 -7.64 20.41 -15.92
C GLY A 98 -6.88 21.54 -15.20
N ASP A 99 -7.29 21.93 -13.98
CA ASP A 99 -6.56 22.90 -13.16
C ASP A 99 -5.31 22.28 -12.54
N THR A 100 -4.26 22.23 -13.35
CA THR A 100 -2.97 21.64 -12.96
C THR A 100 -2.31 22.36 -11.78
N LYS A 101 -2.58 23.66 -11.59
CA LYS A 101 -2.00 24.44 -10.48
C LYS A 101 -2.64 24.02 -9.16
N LYS A 102 -3.98 24.00 -9.11
CA LYS A 102 -4.72 23.54 -7.93
C LYS A 102 -4.39 22.08 -7.63
N LEU A 103 -4.37 21.22 -8.64
CA LEU A 103 -3.98 19.82 -8.50
C LEU A 103 -2.61 19.67 -7.81
N ASN A 104 -1.58 20.35 -8.32
CA ASN A 104 -0.24 20.28 -7.74
C ASN A 104 -0.20 20.78 -6.29
N GLN A 105 -0.95 21.86 -5.99
CA GLN A 105 -1.03 22.39 -4.63
C GLN A 105 -1.64 21.38 -3.65
N MET A 106 -2.76 20.75 -4.02
CA MET A 106 -3.40 19.73 -3.16
C MET A 106 -2.48 18.54 -2.91
N ILE A 107 -1.74 18.10 -3.94
CA ILE A 107 -0.78 17.00 -3.80
C ILE A 107 0.35 17.35 -2.83
N ILE A 108 0.90 18.57 -2.91
CA ILE A 108 1.95 19.01 -1.99
C ILE A 108 1.44 19.00 -0.55
N GLU A 109 0.25 19.51 -0.30
CA GLU A 109 -0.36 19.52 1.04
C GLU A 109 -0.64 18.10 1.56
N ILE A 110 -1.13 17.19 0.71
CA ILE A 110 -1.32 15.78 1.06
C ILE A 110 0.02 15.13 1.45
N MET A 111 1.08 15.37 0.69
CA MET A 111 2.41 14.81 0.99
C MET A 111 2.99 15.36 2.29
N LYS A 112 2.76 16.65 2.58
CA LYS A 112 3.14 17.26 3.86
C LYS A 112 2.40 16.61 5.02
N ILE A 113 1.08 16.50 4.94
CA ILE A 113 0.26 15.85 5.96
C ILE A 113 0.71 14.40 6.18
N LYS A 114 0.92 13.65 5.09
CA LYS A 114 1.42 12.27 5.17
C LYS A 114 2.73 12.21 5.96
N ASN A 115 3.69 13.08 5.68
CA ASN A 115 4.97 13.07 6.38
C ASN A 115 4.82 13.42 7.87
N GLU A 116 3.97 14.38 8.20
CA GLU A 116 3.64 14.70 9.61
C GLU A 116 3.01 13.50 10.31
N VAL A 117 1.99 12.88 9.72
CA VAL A 117 1.30 11.73 10.31
C VAL A 117 2.26 10.56 10.52
N VAL A 118 3.09 10.23 9.53
CA VAL A 118 4.07 9.14 9.66
C VAL A 118 5.09 9.42 10.75
N THR A 119 5.54 10.67 10.90
CA THR A 119 6.53 11.05 11.91
C THR A 119 5.92 10.96 13.30
N ASP A 120 4.81 11.65 13.53
CA ASP A 120 4.14 11.76 14.83
C ASP A 120 3.54 10.41 15.27
N SER A 121 3.12 9.54 14.34
CA SER A 121 2.64 8.17 14.69
C SER A 121 3.75 7.25 15.19
N ARG A 122 5.01 7.55 14.84
CA ARG A 122 6.19 6.79 15.30
C ARG A 122 6.78 7.35 16.59
N GLU A 123 6.33 8.53 17.03
CA GLU A 123 6.71 9.08 18.32
C GLU A 123 6.10 8.23 19.45
N GLN A 124 6.97 7.58 20.21
CA GLN A 124 6.54 6.73 21.31
C GLN A 124 6.12 7.55 22.53
N LYS A 125 5.08 7.08 23.21
CA LYS A 125 4.71 7.56 24.55
C LYS A 125 5.91 7.46 25.49
N LYS A 126 6.36 8.60 26.03
CA LYS A 126 7.32 8.61 27.13
C LYS A 126 6.66 7.94 28.34
N ARG A 127 7.27 6.85 28.81
CA ARG A 127 6.85 6.12 30.01
C ARG A 127 7.30 6.82 31.27
#